data_AF-A0A968SWP3-F1
#
_entry.id   AF-A0A968SWP3-F1
#
_cell.length_a   1.000
_cell.length_b   1.000
_cell.length_c   1.000
_cell.angle_alpha   90.00
_cell.angle_beta   90.00
_cell.angle_gamma   90.00
#
_symmetry.space_group_name_H-M   'P 1'
#
loop_
_entity.id
_entity.type
_entity.pdbx_description
1 polymer ?
#
loop_
_entity_poly.entity_id
_entity_poly.type
_entity_poly.pdbx_seq_one_letter_code
_entity_poly.pdbx_strand_id
1 'polypeptide(L)'
;MEQLQDLSMVAVAIVGWAATVLAALGNPRLTDTDQRAMVVCSWVFWSIFGLGTLVQRELLTVDGAAMFVGITGALMATIVIASARVRRTRP
;
A
#
# COMPACT_ATOMS: atom_id res chain seq x y z
N MET A 1 -16.27 -3.49 -21.90
CA MET A 1 -16.65 -3.87 -20.52
C MET A 1 -15.44 -4.33 -19.71
N GLU A 2 -14.47 -5.01 -20.32
CA GLU A 2 -13.24 -5.47 -19.68
C GLU A 2 -12.37 -4.37 -19.03
N GLN A 3 -12.12 -3.26 -19.71
CA GLN A 3 -11.33 -2.14 -19.13
C GLN A 3 -11.97 -1.55 -17.86
N LEU A 4 -13.30 -1.58 -17.75
CA LEU A 4 -14.02 -1.08 -16.57
C LEU A 4 -13.82 -2.01 -15.37
N GLN A 5 -13.70 -3.31 -15.62
CA GLN A 5 -13.46 -4.33 -14.60
C GLN A 5 -12.01 -4.30 -14.10
N ASP A 6 -11.07 -3.98 -14.98
CA ASP A 6 -9.66 -3.85 -14.61
C ASP A 6 -9.43 -2.61 -13.74
N LEU A 7 -10.07 -1.49 -14.11
CA LEU A 7 -10.05 -0.28 -13.30
C LEU A 7 -10.75 -0.48 -11.94
N SER A 8 -11.82 -1.28 -11.89
CA SER A 8 -12.54 -1.53 -10.64
C SER A 8 -11.72 -2.37 -9.66
N MET A 9 -10.94 -3.35 -10.12
CA MET A 9 -10.05 -4.14 -9.27
C MET A 9 -8.91 -3.30 -8.69
N VAL A 10 -8.33 -2.40 -9.50
CA VAL A 10 -7.34 -1.42 -9.01
C VAL A 10 -7.98 -0.47 -7.99
N ALA A 11 -9.19 0.00 -8.24
CA ALA A 11 -9.92 0.83 -7.30
C ALA A 11 -10.21 0.09 -5.99
N VAL A 12 -10.63 -1.17 -6.03
CA VAL A 12 -10.85 -2.02 -4.85
C VAL A 12 -9.56 -2.19 -4.06
N ALA A 13 -8.42 -2.41 -4.73
CA ALA A 13 -7.13 -2.48 -4.06
C ALA A 13 -6.78 -1.19 -3.30
N ILE A 14 -6.98 -0.03 -3.93
CA ILE A 14 -6.70 1.27 -3.32
C ILE A 14 -7.65 1.55 -2.15
N VAL A 15 -8.95 1.33 -2.35
CA VAL A 15 -9.98 1.55 -1.31
C VAL A 15 -9.79 0.60 -0.14
N GLY A 16 -9.51 -0.68 -0.42
CA GLY A 16 -9.23 -1.68 0.61
C GLY A 16 -8.00 -1.34 1.45
N TRP A 17 -6.93 -0.89 0.79
CA TRP A 17 -5.75 -0.40 1.48
C TRP A 17 -6.07 0.82 2.34
N ALA A 18 -6.74 1.83 1.80
CA ALA A 18 -7.11 3.04 2.54
C ALA A 18 -7.99 2.72 3.77
N ALA A 19 -8.95 1.81 3.63
CA ALA A 19 -9.77 1.35 4.75
C ALA A 19 -8.94 0.65 5.84
N THR A 20 -7.97 -0.17 5.43
CA THR A 20 -7.04 -0.85 6.37
C THR A 20 -6.17 0.16 7.11
N VAL A 21 -5.68 1.20 6.41
CA VAL A 21 -4.90 2.29 7.00
C VAL A 21 -5.72 3.06 8.04
N LEU A 22 -6.96 3.44 7.71
CA LEU A 22 -7.85 4.14 8.65
C LEU A 22 -8.13 3.29 9.90
N ALA A 23 -8.38 2.00 9.72
CA ALA A 23 -8.58 1.07 10.83
C ALA A 23 -7.32 0.93 11.70
N ALA A 24 -6.13 0.88 11.10
CA ALA A 24 -4.87 0.79 11.82
C ALA A 24 -4.58 2.06 12.63
N LEU A 25 -4.75 3.25 12.03
CA LEU A 25 -4.53 4.54 12.69
C LEU A 25 -5.51 4.80 13.84
N GLY A 26 -6.76 4.31 13.71
CA GLY A 26 -7.78 4.46 14.74
C GLY A 26 -7.67 3.49 15.93
N ASN A 27 -6.71 2.56 15.91
CA ASN A 27 -6.62 1.52 16.93
C ASN A 27 -5.70 1.94 18.09
N PRO A 28 -6.23 2.14 19.31
CA PRO A 28 -5.45 2.60 20.46
C PRO A 28 -4.51 1.54 21.03
N ARG A 29 -4.60 0.28 20.58
CA ARG A 29 -3.74 -0.83 21.04
C ARG A 29 -2.43 -0.93 20.27
N LEU A 30 -2.30 -0.26 19.13
CA LEU A 30 -1.11 -0.30 18.28
C LEU A 30 -0.20 0.88 18.62
N THR A 31 1.11 0.64 18.69
CA THR A 31 2.08 1.74 18.82
C THR A 31 2.13 2.55 17.52
N ASP A 32 2.57 3.81 17.58
CA ASP A 32 2.77 4.65 16.39
C ASP A 32 3.64 3.93 15.33
N THR A 33 4.62 3.14 15.77
CA THR A 33 5.48 2.34 14.88
C THR A 33 4.74 1.17 14.25
N ASP A 34 3.91 0.46 15.00
CA ASP A 34 3.14 -0.67 14.48
C ASP A 34 2.06 -0.23 13.50
N GLN A 35 1.37 0.89 13.79
CA GLN A 35 0.39 1.48 12.87
C GLN A 35 1.04 1.83 11.53
N ARG A 36 2.21 2.48 11.58
CA ARG A 36 3.04 2.83 10.43
C ARG A 36 3.52 1.61 9.63
N ALA A 37 3.96 0.55 10.32
CA ALA A 37 4.35 -0.69 9.68
C ALA A 37 3.15 -1.34 8.97
N MET A 38 1.97 -1.32 9.60
CA MET A 38 0.71 -1.79 9.01
C MET A 38 0.37 -1.06 7.70
N VAL A 39 0.61 0.25 7.60
CA VAL A 39 0.36 1.01 6.36
C VAL A 39 1.19 0.45 5.20
N VAL A 40 2.48 0.19 5.43
CA VAL A 40 3.40 -0.32 4.41
C VAL A 40 3.14 -1.79 4.09
N CYS A 41 2.91 -2.63 5.11
CA CYS A 41 2.64 -4.05 4.90
C CYS A 41 1.30 -4.28 4.18
N SER A 42 0.26 -3.55 4.56
CA SER A 42 -1.04 -3.66 3.91
C SER A 42 -1.00 -3.21 2.45
N TRP A 43 -0.15 -2.24 2.09
CA TRP A 43 0.06 -1.80 0.71
C TRP A 43 0.46 -2.98 -0.20
N VAL A 44 1.38 -3.82 0.26
CA VAL A 44 1.85 -4.98 -0.50
C VAL A 44 0.71 -5.98 -0.71
N PHE A 45 -0.05 -6.28 0.35
CA PHE A 45 -1.19 -7.21 0.27
C PHE A 45 -2.26 -6.76 -0.71
N TRP A 46 -2.64 -5.48 -0.69
CA TRP A 46 -3.66 -4.94 -1.58
C TRP A 46 -3.16 -4.79 -3.02
N SER A 47 -1.87 -4.50 -3.21
CA SER A 47 -1.26 -4.43 -4.54
C SER A 47 -1.33 -5.76 -5.30
N ILE A 48 -1.37 -6.91 -4.60
CA ILE A 48 -1.56 -8.22 -5.23
C ILE A 48 -2.92 -8.30 -5.93
N PHE A 49 -3.99 -7.77 -5.31
CA PHE A 49 -5.33 -7.79 -5.91
C PHE A 49 -5.44 -6.84 -7.11
N GLY A 50 -4.89 -5.62 -7.01
CA GLY A 50 -5.00 -4.63 -8.08
C GLY A 50 -4.06 -4.91 -9.27
N LEU A 51 -2.81 -5.27 -9.00
CA LEU A 51 -1.81 -5.54 -10.05
C LEU A 51 -1.88 -6.98 -10.55
N GLY A 52 -2.30 -7.93 -9.71
CA GLY A 52 -2.46 -9.33 -10.12
C GLY A 52 -3.48 -9.49 -11.26
N THR A 53 -4.54 -8.68 -11.27
CA THR A 53 -5.51 -8.67 -12.37
C THR A 53 -4.93 -8.09 -13.66
N LEU A 54 -4.09 -7.06 -13.55
CA LEU A 54 -3.36 -6.47 -14.69
C LEU A 54 -2.35 -7.47 -15.28
N VAL A 55 -1.69 -8.26 -14.42
CA VAL A 55 -0.76 -9.32 -14.85
C VAL A 55 -1.52 -10.48 -15.51
N GLN A 56 -2.65 -10.91 -14.95
CA GLN A 56 -3.49 -11.97 -15.55
C GLN A 56 -4.00 -11.61 -16.95
N ARG A 57 -4.12 -10.32 -17.26
CA ARG A 57 -4.58 -9.82 -18.55
C ARG A 57 -3.47 -9.38 -19.49
N GLU A 58 -2.22 -9.73 -19.16
CA GLU A 58 -1.03 -9.40 -19.96
C GLU A 58 -0.80 -7.89 -20.17
N LEU A 59 -1.48 -7.04 -19.39
CA LEU A 59 -1.32 -5.58 -19.41
C LEU A 59 -0.08 -5.12 -18.63
N LEU A 60 0.43 -5.97 -17.74
CA LEU A 60 1.60 -5.72 -16.92
C LEU A 60 2.41 -7.01 -16.74
N THR A 61 3.74 -6.95 -16.81
CA THR A 61 4.58 -8.11 -16.52
C THR A 61 4.68 -8.34 -15.01
N VAL A 62 4.93 -9.59 -14.60
CA VAL A 62 5.18 -9.93 -13.19
C VAL A 62 6.34 -9.09 -12.62
N ASP A 63 7.42 -8.95 -13.40
CA ASP A 63 8.58 -8.14 -13.00
C ASP A 63 8.23 -6.65 -12.87
N GLY A 64 7.41 -6.12 -13.79
CA GLY A 64 6.94 -4.73 -13.73
C GLY A 64 6.05 -4.46 -12.52
N ALA A 65 5.15 -5.39 -12.19
CA ALA A 65 4.34 -5.33 -10.98
C ALA A 65 5.21 -5.39 -9.71
N ALA A 66 6.16 -6.33 -9.66
CA ALA A 66 7.07 -6.48 -8.53
C ALA A 66 7.93 -5.22 -8.32
N MET A 67 8.46 -4.62 -9.39
CA MET A 67 9.19 -3.35 -9.33
C MET A 67 8.29 -2.22 -8.83
N PHE A 68 7.07 -2.09 -9.35
CA PHE A 68 6.15 -1.04 -8.92
C PHE A 68 5.84 -1.14 -7.42
N VAL A 69 5.48 -2.33 -6.94
CA VAL A 69 5.20 -2.56 -5.51
C VAL A 69 6.44 -2.34 -4.65
N GLY A 70 7.60 -2.83 -5.10
CA GLY A 70 8.86 -2.66 -4.39
C GLY A 70 9.26 -1.19 -4.25
N ILE A 71 9.22 -0.42 -5.34
CA ILE A 71 9.58 1.01 -5.34
C ILE A 71 8.59 1.82 -4.50
N THR A 72 7.29 1.63 -4.71
CA THR A 72 6.24 2.37 -3.97
C THR A 72 6.26 2.02 -2.48
N GLY A 73 6.45 0.74 -2.14
CA GLY A 73 6.61 0.28 -0.77
C GLY A 73 7.86 0.84 -0.09
N ALA A 74 9.01 0.85 -0.78
CA ALA A 74 10.23 1.45 -0.27
C ALA A 74 10.10 2.97 -0.07
N LEU A 75 9.41 3.66 -0.99
CA LEU A 75 9.14 5.09 -0.91
C LEU A 75 8.23 5.40 0.29
N MET A 76 7.16 4.62 0.48
CA MET A 76 6.31 4.74 1.67
C MET A 76 7.07 4.47 2.96
N ALA A 77 7.87 3.40 3.02
CA ALA A 77 8.69 3.09 4.18
C ALA A 77 9.64 4.24 4.52
N THR A 78 10.26 4.85 3.51
CA THR A 78 11.16 6.00 3.67
C THR A 78 10.42 7.21 4.24
N ILE A 79 9.23 7.53 3.71
CA ILE A 79 8.38 8.63 4.22
C ILE A 79 7.96 8.37 5.67
N VAL A 80 7.58 7.14 5.97
CA VAL A 80 7.17 6.71 7.31
C VAL A 80 8.33 6.82 8.32
N ILE A 81 9.54 6.41 7.94
CA ILE A 81 10.75 6.53 8.77
C ILE A 81 11.15 8.00 8.93
N ALA A 82 11.13 8.79 7.85
CA ALA A 82 11.45 10.21 7.89
C ALA A 82 10.51 10.99 8.82
N SER A 83 9.20 10.74 8.71
CA SER A 83 8.21 11.37 9.59
C SER A 83 8.32 10.94 11.06
N ALA A 84 8.84 9.74 11.34
CA ALA A 84 9.12 9.30 12.71
C ALA A 84 10.33 10.05 13.30
N ARG A 85 11.39 10.26 12.48
CA ARG A 85 12.57 11.03 12.90
C ARG A 85 12.25 12.49 13.21
N VAL A 86 11.39 13.12 12.41
CA VAL A 86 10.95 14.52 12.64
C VAL A 86 10.22 14.70 13.98
N ARG A 87 9.46 13.69 14.42
CA ARG A 87 8.74 13.74 15.70
C ARG A 87 9.68 13.67 16.91
N ARG A 88 10.81 12.95 16.78
CA ARG A 88 11.82 12.81 17.84
C ARG A 88 12.68 14.06 18.03
N THR A 89 12.73 14.95 17.03
CA THR A 89 13.53 16.19 17.05
C THR A 89 12.76 17.44 17.48
N ARG A 90 11.43 17.35 17.67
CA ARG A 90 10.68 18.45 18.30
C ARG A 90 10.66 18.21 19.82
N PRO A 91 11.31 19.08 20.62
CA PRO A 91 11.30 19.00 22.08
C PRO A 91 9.91 19.30 22.65
#